data_AF-A0A3S1E5R6-F1
#
_entry.id   AF-A0A3S1E5R6-F1
#
_cell.length_a   1.000
_cell.length_b   1.000
_cell.length_c   1.000
_cell.angle_alpha   90.00
_cell.angle_beta   90.00
_cell.angle_gamma   90.00
#
_symmetry.space_group_name_H-M   'P 1'
#
loop_
_entity.id
_entity.type
_entity.pdbx_description
1 polymer ?
#
loop_
_entity_poly.entity_id
_entity_poly.type
_entity_poly.pdbx_seq_one_letter_code
_entity_poly.pdbx_strand_id
1 'polypeptide(L)'
;MNLLIIRLIIFAVVFYAGLKLYGMYRQHKLARDAEHEALNRHDGGQMVRCRWCDVHVPESEALRDHEQWFCSSAHRDRFVQEQADKNGGA
;
A
#
# COMPACT_ATOMS: atom_id res chain seq x y z
N MET A 1 -39.63 3.55 46.54
CA MET A 1 -39.08 2.68 45.48
C MET A 1 -38.50 3.40 44.26
N ASN A 2 -38.73 4.70 44.04
CA ASN A 2 -38.33 5.39 42.79
C ASN A 2 -36.85 5.82 42.76
N LEU A 3 -36.23 6.07 43.92
CA LEU A 3 -34.82 6.48 44.04
C LEU A 3 -33.84 5.38 43.61
N LEU A 4 -34.19 4.10 43.84
CA LEU A 4 -33.38 2.96 43.40
C LEU A 4 -33.45 2.78 41.88
N ILE A 5 -34.61 3.02 41.28
CA ILE A 5 -34.81 2.94 39.84
C ILE A 5 -34.00 4.03 39.12
N ILE A 6 -34.03 5.28 39.62
CA ILE A 6 -33.22 6.38 39.06
C ILE A 6 -31.73 6.07 39.14
N ARG A 7 -31.25 5.55 40.26
CA ARG A 7 -29.84 5.14 40.42
C ARG A 7 -29.45 4.05 39.43
N LEU A 8 -30.30 3.03 39.24
CA LEU A 8 -30.05 1.95 38.29
C LEU A 8 -30.01 2.42 36.84
N ILE A 9 -30.89 3.36 36.45
CA ILE A 9 -30.88 3.94 35.10
C ILE A 9 -29.58 4.72 34.86
N ILE A 10 -29.12 5.51 35.84
CA ILE A 10 -27.85 6.24 35.71
C ILE A 10 -26.69 5.26 35.52
N PHE A 11 -26.61 4.19 36.31
CA PHE A 11 -25.56 3.17 36.15
C PHE A 11 -25.63 2.49 34.78
N ALA A 12 -26.82 2.15 34.30
CA ALA A 12 -26.99 1.54 32.98
C ALA A 12 -26.52 2.46 31.85
N VAL A 13 -26.86 3.74 31.91
CA VAL A 13 -26.44 4.75 30.92
C VAL A 13 -24.92 4.95 30.94
N VAL A 14 -24.32 5.08 32.12
CA VAL A 14 -22.86 5.25 32.27
C VAL A 14 -22.11 4.01 31.75
N PHE A 15 -22.60 2.81 32.08
CA PHE A 15 -22.00 1.57 31.62
C PHE A 15 -22.10 1.42 30.10
N TYR A 16 -23.26 1.74 29.52
CA TYR A 16 -23.46 1.68 28.08
C TYR A 16 -22.60 2.71 27.33
N ALA A 17 -22.52 3.94 27.85
CA ALA A 17 -21.65 4.97 27.30
C ALA A 17 -20.17 4.54 27.35
N GLY A 18 -19.73 3.94 28.46
CA GLY A 18 -18.39 3.38 28.61
C GLY A 18 -18.08 2.28 27.60
N LEU A 19 -18.98 1.31 27.44
CA LEU A 19 -18.84 0.24 26.44
C LEU A 19 -18.81 0.78 25.00
N LYS A 20 -19.69 1.73 24.68
CA LYS A 20 -19.78 2.34 23.34
C LYS A 20 -18.52 3.16 23.02
N LEU A 21 -17.99 3.90 23.99
CA LEU A 21 -16.76 4.66 23.83
C LEU A 21 -15.54 3.74 23.69
N TYR A 22 -15.49 2.65 24.47
CA TYR A 22 -14.44 1.64 24.37
C TYR A 22 -14.44 0.94 23.01
N GLY A 23 -15.61 0.56 22.50
CA GLY A 23 -15.76 -0.02 21.16
C GLY A 23 -15.29 0.93 20.06
N MET A 24 -15.70 2.20 20.12
CA MET A 24 -15.33 3.23 19.15
C MET A 24 -13.82 3.52 19.18
N TYR A 25 -13.22 3.60 20.37
CA TYR A 25 -11.77 3.78 20.54
C TYR A 25 -10.98 2.60 19.94
N ARG A 26 -11.47 1.37 20.09
CA ARG A 26 -10.85 0.16 19.51
C ARG A 26 -10.95 0.15 17.98
N GLN A 27 -12.08 0.60 17.43
CA GLN A 27 -12.28 0.73 15.98
C GLN A 27 -11.37 1.81 15.36
N HIS A 28 -11.17 2.96 16.02
CA HIS A 28 -10.26 3.99 15.53
C HIS A 28 -8.79 3.53 15.50
N LYS A 29 -8.37 2.68 16.44
CA LYS A 29 -7.02 2.10 16.42
C LYS A 29 -6.84 1.09 15.27
N LEU A 30 -7.80 0.19 15.10
CA LEU A 30 -7.79 -0.80 14.00
C LEU A 30 -7.90 -0.14 12.62
N ALA A 31 -8.62 0.97 12.49
CA ALA A 31 -8.70 1.72 11.23
C ALA A 31 -7.36 2.36 10.84
N ARG A 32 -6.58 2.86 11.82
CA ARG A 32 -5.23 3.39 11.55
C ARG A 32 -4.25 2.29 11.15
N ASP A 33 -4.31 1.13 11.80
CA ASP A 33 -3.47 -0.02 11.45
C ASP A 33 -3.86 -0.60 10.07
N ALA A 34 -5.16 -0.67 9.75
CA ALA A 34 -5.65 -1.10 8.45
C ALA A 34 -5.33 -0.10 7.32
N GLU A 35 -5.34 1.21 7.61
CA GLU A 35 -4.88 2.24 6.66
C GLU A 35 -3.37 2.14 6.43
N HIS A 36 -2.58 1.88 7.49
CA HIS A 36 -1.15 1.64 7.37
C HIS A 36 -0.83 0.33 6.63
N GLU A 37 -1.63 -0.72 6.80
CA GLU A 37 -1.49 -1.98 6.06
C GLU A 37 -1.96 -1.84 4.60
N ALA A 38 -3.01 -1.03 4.34
CA ALA A 38 -3.45 -0.69 2.99
C ALA A 38 -2.42 0.19 2.24
N LEU A 39 -1.78 1.12 2.95
CA LEU A 39 -0.65 1.91 2.43
C LEU A 39 0.60 1.05 2.23
N ASN A 40 0.93 0.13 3.15
CA ASN A 40 2.05 -0.80 2.99
C ASN A 40 1.82 -1.87 1.92
N ARG A 41 0.56 -2.29 1.67
CA ARG A 41 0.23 -3.14 0.50
C ARG A 41 0.45 -2.43 -0.83
N HIS A 42 0.44 -1.10 -0.83
CA HIS A 42 0.81 -0.28 -1.99
C HIS A 42 2.33 -0.01 -2.09
N ASP A 43 3.12 -0.39 -1.08
CA ASP A 43 4.59 -0.28 -1.10
C ASP A 43 5.26 -1.40 -1.92
N GLY A 44 4.45 -2.23 -2.60
CA GLY A 44 4.91 -3.03 -3.74
C GLY A 44 5.24 -2.19 -4.98
N GLY A 45 5.15 -0.86 -4.89
CA GLY A 45 5.45 0.08 -5.98
C GLY A 45 4.59 -0.15 -7.22
N GLN A 46 4.66 0.74 -8.20
CA GLN A 46 4.21 0.38 -9.54
C GLN A 46 5.16 -0.70 -10.06
N MET A 47 4.67 -1.92 -10.27
CA MET A 47 5.49 -2.96 -10.89
C MET A 47 5.63 -2.65 -12.39
N VAL A 48 6.87 -2.46 -12.82
CA VAL A 48 7.20 -2.20 -14.22
C VAL A 48 7.93 -3.40 -14.80
N ARG A 49 7.78 -3.58 -16.11
CA ARG A 49 8.30 -4.75 -16.80
C ARG A 49 9.57 -4.39 -17.55
N CYS A 50 10.64 -5.12 -17.27
CA CYS A 50 11.90 -4.97 -17.99
C CYS A 50 11.70 -5.29 -19.47
N ARG A 51 12.07 -4.38 -20.38
CA ARG A 51 11.90 -4.60 -21.84
C ARG A 51 12.78 -5.72 -22.39
N TRP A 52 13.92 -5.97 -21.75
CA TRP A 52 14.89 -6.95 -22.23
C TRP A 52 14.65 -8.37 -21.69
N CYS A 53 14.37 -8.54 -20.39
CA CYS A 53 14.16 -9.86 -19.78
C CYS A 53 12.71 -10.19 -19.40
N ASP A 54 11.75 -9.29 -19.61
CA ASP A 54 10.32 -9.43 -19.23
C ASP A 54 10.07 -9.65 -17.71
N VAL A 55 11.11 -9.52 -16.88
CA VAL A 55 10.99 -9.60 -15.42
C VAL A 55 10.26 -8.37 -14.89
N HIS A 56 9.33 -8.60 -13.97
CA HIS A 56 8.63 -7.55 -13.24
C HIS A 56 9.49 -7.12 -12.05
N VAL A 57 9.78 -5.82 -11.99
CA VAL A 57 10.59 -5.20 -10.94
C VAL A 57 9.84 -3.96 -10.44
N PRO A 58 9.87 -3.66 -9.13
CA PRO A 58 9.27 -2.43 -8.63
C PRO A 58 9.91 -1.20 -9.27
N GLU A 59 9.09 -0.18 -9.57
CA GLU A 59 9.55 1.09 -10.20
C GLU A 59 10.69 1.75 -9.41
N SER A 60 10.70 1.62 -8.08
CA SER A 60 11.77 2.14 -7.21
C SER A 60 13.15 1.54 -7.49
N GLU A 61 13.20 0.29 -7.98
CA GLU A 61 14.44 -0.41 -8.33
C GLU A 61 14.69 -0.47 -9.85
N ALA A 62 13.71 -0.05 -10.65
CA ALA A 62 13.79 -0.08 -12.09
C ALA A 62 14.52 1.16 -12.65
N LEU A 63 15.38 0.92 -13.62
CA LEU A 63 16.07 1.95 -14.39
C LEU A 63 15.18 2.36 -15.57
N ARG A 64 14.81 3.64 -15.60
CA ARG A 64 14.05 4.25 -16.69
C ARG A 64 15.00 4.80 -17.76
N ASP A 65 14.83 4.37 -19.00
CA ASP A 65 15.51 4.94 -20.16
C ASP A 65 14.50 5.27 -21.25
N HIS A 66 14.39 6.56 -21.57
CA HIS A 66 13.31 7.13 -22.39
C HIS A 66 11.90 6.69 -21.95
N GLU A 67 11.28 5.75 -22.67
CA GLU A 67 9.94 5.20 -22.43
C GLU A 67 9.96 3.71 -22.06
N GLN A 68 11.13 3.19 -21.70
CA GLN A 68 11.33 1.78 -21.40
C GLN A 68 11.94 1.58 -20.02
N TRP A 69 11.51 0.50 -19.37
CA TRP A 69 11.96 0.12 -18.04
C TRP A 69 12.93 -1.05 -18.14
N PHE A 70 13.96 -1.02 -17.30
CA PHE A 70 15.00 -2.05 -17.24
C PHE A 70 15.29 -2.39 -15.78
N CYS A 71 15.53 -3.65 -15.47
CA CYS A 71 15.90 -4.05 -14.10
C CYS A 71 17.35 -3.72 -13.75
N SER A 72 18.20 -3.37 -14.72
CA SER A 72 19.61 -3.02 -14.51
C SER A 72 20.17 -2.23 -15.70
N SER A 73 21.29 -1.53 -15.47
CA SER A 73 22.02 -0.83 -16.54
C SER A 73 22.52 -1.79 -17.62
N ALA A 74 22.95 -2.99 -17.25
CA ALA A 74 23.42 -4.01 -18.19
C ALA A 74 22.33 -4.42 -19.21
N HIS A 75 21.07 -4.51 -18.79
CA HIS A 75 19.96 -4.86 -19.67
C HIS A 75 19.58 -3.71 -20.60
N ARG A 76 19.64 -2.46 -20.12
CA ARG A 76 19.50 -1.28 -20.96
C ARG A 76 20.56 -1.27 -22.05
N ASP A 77 21.83 -1.46 -21.69
CA ASP A 77 22.94 -1.37 -22.63
C ASP A 77 22.87 -2.45 -23.72
N ARG A 78 22.45 -3.67 -23.37
CA ARG A 78 22.19 -4.73 -24.37
C ARG A 78 21.03 -4.40 -25.28
N PHE A 79 19.94 -3.87 -24.74
CA PHE A 79 18.79 -3.48 -25.55
C PHE A 79 19.15 -2.38 -26.56
N VAL A 80 19.92 -1.37 -26.14
CA VAL A 80 20.40 -0.30 -27.03
C VAL A 80 21.32 -0.85 -28.12
N GLN A 81 22.22 -1.77 -27.79
CA GLN A 81 23.09 -2.43 -28.78
C GLN A 81 22.29 -3.21 -29.82
N GLU A 82 21.34 -4.06 -29.39
CA GLU A 82 20.48 -4.81 -30.32
C GLU A 82 19.65 -3.89 -31.23
N GLN A 83 19.21 -2.73 -30.72
CA GLN A 83 18.50 -1.74 -31.52
C GLN A 83 19.43 -1.06 -32.53
N ALA A 84 20.65 -0.71 -32.14
CA ALA A 84 21.63 -0.11 -33.04
C ALA A 84 21.98 -1.07 -34.19
N ASP A 85 22.21 -2.35 -33.90
CA ASP A 85 22.52 -3.37 -34.90
C ASP A 85 21.37 -3.57 -35.90
N LYS A 86 20.11 -3.58 -35.41
CA LYS A 86 18.92 -3.68 -36.27
C LYS A 86 18.72 -2.46 -37.16
N ASN A 87 19.04 -1.27 -36.66
CA ASN A 87 18.85 -0.02 -37.39
C ASN A 87 20.01 0.33 -38.33
N GLY A 88 21.22 -0.19 -38.08
CA GLY A 88 22.41 0.03 -38.91
C GLY A 88 22.60 -0.96 -40.07
N GLY A 89 21.69 -1.93 -40.22
CA GLY A 89 21.73 -2.97 -41.25
C GLY A 89 20.83 -2.70 -42.47
N ALA A 90 20.50 -1.44 -42.77
CA ALA A 90 19.72 -1.03 -43.93
C ALA A 90 20.59 -0.45 -45.05
#